data_AF-A0A3P6TS78-F1
#
_entry.id   AF-A0A3P6TS78-F1
#
_cell.length_a   1.000
_cell.length_b   1.000
_cell.length_c   1.000
_cell.angle_alpha   90.00
_cell.angle_beta   90.00
_cell.angle_gamma   90.00
#
_symmetry.space_group_name_H-M   'P 1'
#
loop_
_entity.id
_entity.type
_entity.pdbx_description
1 polymer ?
#
loop_
_entity_poly.entity_id
_entity_poly.type
_entity_poly.pdbx_seq_one_letter_code
_entity_poly.pdbx_strand_id
1 'polypeptide(L)'
;MGTLGYNQVAELLVSGERSTDLCILENFLHSSASQLTVYGLFQLHSTLSDGQLAVLFRNNHFNTLYKNKDELYVLVTDQGFINEPSVVWETLNSVDGSSTFVNASFSKSKPTNANEDSELVLKANNCVIWNHLLALALQQEENNKQEQNINTATGTSKTKKSSSSLSLHSKSGSTPAQTPSSTASSSKHSTKSSKLDEVRHQI
;
A
#
# COMPACT_ATOMS: atom_id res chain seq x y z
N MET A 1 25.06 -25.27 14.98
CA MET A 1 23.75 -25.72 15.50
C MET A 1 23.22 -26.79 14.55
N GLY A 2 22.62 -27.86 15.07
CA GLY A 2 22.37 -29.09 14.31
C GLY A 2 21.24 -29.00 13.28
N THR A 3 20.76 -30.15 12.81
CA THR A 3 19.63 -30.30 11.85
C THR A 3 18.25 -29.95 12.45
N LEU A 4 18.20 -29.06 13.44
CA LEU A 4 16.98 -28.66 14.14
C LEU A 4 16.29 -27.51 13.40
N GLY A 5 15.00 -27.67 13.13
CA GLY A 5 14.14 -26.61 12.62
C GLY A 5 13.70 -25.63 13.71
N TYR A 6 13.22 -24.46 13.30
CA TYR A 6 12.77 -23.39 14.22
C TYR A 6 11.75 -23.85 15.26
N ASN A 7 10.78 -24.68 14.88
CA ASN A 7 9.75 -25.16 15.82
C ASN A 7 10.36 -26.07 16.91
N GLN A 8 11.29 -26.95 16.54
CA GLN A 8 11.98 -27.84 17.49
C GLN A 8 12.85 -27.03 18.45
N VAL A 9 13.53 -25.99 17.93
CA VAL A 9 14.27 -25.00 18.72
C VAL A 9 13.35 -24.29 19.73
N ALA A 10 12.17 -23.84 19.30
CA ALA A 10 11.22 -23.15 20.16
C ALA A 10 10.65 -24.08 21.25
N GLU A 11 10.29 -25.31 20.91
CA GLU A 11 9.83 -26.35 21.86
C GLU A 11 10.89 -26.63 22.94
N LEU A 12 12.16 -26.75 22.56
CA LEU A 12 13.26 -26.97 23.51
C LEU A 12 13.46 -25.79 24.46
N LEU A 13 13.36 -24.55 23.96
CA LEU A 13 13.47 -23.35 24.80
C LEU A 13 12.28 -23.21 25.77
N VAL A 14 11.07 -23.55 25.34
CA VAL A 14 9.86 -23.54 26.19
C VAL A 14 9.89 -24.66 27.25
N SER A 15 10.56 -25.78 26.96
CA SER A 15 10.68 -26.93 27.87
C SER A 15 11.47 -26.61 29.16
N GLY A 16 12.17 -25.48 29.22
CA GLY A 16 12.79 -24.95 30.45
C GLY A 16 14.03 -25.68 30.95
N GLU A 17 14.52 -26.68 30.21
CA GLU A 17 15.78 -27.37 30.50
C GLU A 17 16.96 -26.42 30.22
N ARG A 18 17.82 -26.17 31.22
CA ARG A 18 18.92 -25.20 31.08
C ARG A 18 20.23 -25.89 30.73
N SER A 19 20.52 -25.98 29.43
CA SER A 19 21.82 -26.40 28.89
C SER A 19 22.62 -25.21 28.35
N THR A 20 23.94 -25.40 28.18
CA THR A 20 24.82 -24.41 27.52
C THR A 20 24.40 -24.16 26.07
N ASP A 21 23.96 -25.21 25.38
CA ASP A 21 23.57 -25.13 23.97
C ASP A 21 22.28 -24.33 23.79
N LEU A 22 21.34 -24.44 24.73
CA LEU A 22 20.10 -23.65 24.73
C LEU A 22 20.36 -22.18 25.02
N CYS A 23 21.34 -21.85 25.88
CA CYS A 23 21.80 -20.47 26.06
C CYS A 23 22.43 -19.90 24.78
N ILE A 24 23.25 -20.67 24.06
CA ILE A 24 23.82 -20.24 22.76
C ILE A 24 22.71 -20.04 21.72
N LEU A 25 21.72 -20.92 21.70
CA LEU A 25 20.57 -20.88 20.80
C LEU A 25 19.64 -19.69 21.07
N GLU A 26 19.36 -19.40 22.34
CA GLU A 26 18.60 -18.23 22.78
C GLU A 26 19.31 -16.92 22.37
N ASN A 27 20.61 -16.82 22.66
CA ASN A 27 21.45 -15.69 22.23
C ASN A 27 21.50 -15.54 20.70
N PHE A 28 21.52 -16.66 19.96
CA PHE A 28 21.43 -16.62 18.50
C PHE A 28 20.08 -16.06 18.05
N LEU A 29 18.95 -16.59 18.53
CA LEU A 29 17.62 -16.09 18.16
C LEU A 29 17.44 -14.60 18.51
N HIS A 30 17.96 -14.18 19.67
CA HIS A 30 17.94 -12.78 20.09
C HIS A 30 18.77 -11.90 19.14
N SER A 31 19.98 -12.32 18.80
CA SER A 31 20.85 -11.56 17.86
C SER A 31 20.37 -11.61 16.41
N SER A 32 19.59 -12.62 16.02
CA SER A 32 18.98 -12.77 14.71
C SER A 32 17.48 -12.43 14.68
N ALA A 33 16.99 -11.57 15.57
CA ALA A 33 15.57 -11.26 15.72
C ALA A 33 14.90 -10.73 14.42
N SER A 34 15.67 -10.11 13.52
CA SER A 34 15.23 -9.63 12.19
C SER A 34 15.09 -10.73 11.12
N GLN A 35 15.23 -12.00 11.54
CA GLN A 35 15.16 -13.22 10.73
C GLN A 35 16.07 -13.26 9.49
N LEU A 36 17.10 -12.40 9.46
CA LEU A 36 18.10 -12.32 8.40
C LEU A 36 19.48 -12.09 9.02
N THR A 37 20.43 -12.98 8.72
CA THR A 37 21.82 -12.88 9.19
C THR A 37 22.72 -12.42 8.05
N VAL A 38 23.88 -11.82 8.37
CA VAL A 38 24.87 -11.39 7.37
C VAL A 38 25.32 -12.57 6.50
N TYR A 39 25.51 -13.74 7.12
CA TYR A 39 25.81 -14.99 6.41
C TYR A 39 24.66 -15.41 5.48
N GLY A 40 23.42 -15.39 5.96
CA GLY A 40 22.24 -15.72 5.16
C GLY A 40 22.07 -14.79 3.96
N LEU A 41 22.34 -13.49 4.13
CA LEU A 41 22.32 -12.50 3.06
C LEU A 41 23.39 -12.78 1.99
N PHE A 42 24.63 -13.06 2.41
CA PHE A 42 25.69 -13.44 1.47
C PHE A 42 25.37 -14.75 0.72
N GLN A 43 24.77 -15.72 1.42
CA GLN A 43 24.30 -16.95 0.81
C GLN A 43 23.18 -16.70 -0.22
N LEU A 44 22.24 -15.78 0.04
CA LEU A 44 21.22 -15.37 -0.94
C LEU A 44 21.85 -14.77 -2.21
N HIS A 45 22.79 -13.82 -2.06
CA HIS A 45 23.54 -13.25 -3.20
C HIS A 45 24.27 -14.33 -4.02
N SER A 46 24.81 -15.34 -3.36
CA SER A 46 25.56 -16.44 -3.99
C SER A 46 24.67 -17.52 -4.62
N THR A 47 23.43 -17.69 -4.12
CA THR A 47 22.52 -18.77 -4.54
C THR A 47 21.59 -18.33 -5.68
N LEU A 48 21.19 -17.06 -5.72
CA LEU A 48 20.40 -16.52 -6.82
C LEU A 48 21.29 -16.18 -8.03
N SER A 49 20.87 -16.60 -9.22
CA SER A 49 21.45 -16.11 -10.48
C SER A 49 20.90 -14.72 -10.82
N ASP A 50 21.63 -13.95 -11.62
CA ASP A 50 21.14 -12.66 -12.10
C ASP A 50 19.86 -12.84 -12.95
N GLY A 51 18.89 -11.94 -12.79
CA GLY A 51 17.57 -12.04 -13.41
C GLY A 51 16.62 -13.05 -12.76
N GLN A 52 16.98 -13.68 -11.64
CA GLN A 52 16.13 -14.67 -10.96
C GLN A 52 15.13 -14.02 -9.98
N LEU A 53 13.88 -14.46 -10.05
CA LEU A 53 12.85 -14.23 -9.03
C LEU A 53 12.83 -15.37 -8.01
N ALA A 54 12.61 -15.03 -6.74
CA ALA A 54 12.42 -15.96 -5.63
C ALA A 54 11.41 -15.39 -4.62
N VAL A 55 10.98 -16.23 -3.67
CA VAL A 55 10.18 -15.82 -2.52
C VAL A 55 11.06 -15.87 -1.26
N LEU A 56 11.14 -14.76 -0.54
CA LEU A 56 11.90 -14.62 0.71
C LEU A 56 10.93 -14.53 1.89
N PHE A 57 10.92 -15.56 2.74
CA PHE A 57 10.26 -15.49 4.04
C PHE A 57 11.16 -14.78 5.06
N ARG A 58 10.70 -13.65 5.60
CA ARG A 58 11.40 -12.86 6.63
C ARG A 58 10.38 -12.11 7.48
N ASN A 59 10.58 -12.09 8.80
CA ASN A 59 9.72 -11.41 9.79
C ASN A 59 8.23 -11.77 9.63
N ASN A 60 7.95 -13.05 9.43
CA ASN A 60 6.61 -13.59 9.16
C ASN A 60 5.92 -13.05 7.89
N HIS A 61 6.67 -12.41 6.99
CA HIS A 61 6.20 -11.88 5.70
C HIS A 61 6.84 -12.63 4.52
N PHE A 62 6.07 -12.83 3.44
CA PHE A 62 6.57 -13.35 2.17
C PHE A 62 6.86 -12.19 1.22
N ASN A 63 8.14 -12.02 0.90
CA ASN A 63 8.63 -10.93 0.06
C ASN A 63 8.99 -11.48 -1.33
N THR A 64 8.64 -10.76 -2.39
CA THR A 64 9.13 -11.08 -3.74
C THR A 64 10.57 -10.57 -3.86
N LEU A 65 11.52 -11.49 -3.96
CA LEU A 65 12.95 -11.21 -4.09
C LEU A 65 13.37 -11.30 -5.55
N TYR A 66 14.18 -10.37 -6.01
CA TYR A 66 14.76 -10.33 -7.36
C TYR A 66 16.25 -10.01 -7.30
N LYS A 67 17.06 -10.64 -8.15
CA LYS A 67 18.49 -10.30 -8.31
C LYS A 67 18.74 -9.63 -9.66
N ASN A 68 19.44 -8.51 -9.68
CA ASN A 68 19.84 -7.82 -10.91
C ASN A 68 21.15 -7.04 -10.72
N LYS A 69 22.10 -7.22 -11.66
CA LYS A 69 23.46 -6.64 -11.60
C LYS A 69 24.16 -6.92 -10.26
N ASP A 70 24.01 -8.13 -9.76
CA ASP A 70 24.49 -8.62 -8.46
C ASP A 70 23.91 -7.95 -7.19
N GLU A 71 22.99 -7.00 -7.31
CA GLU A 71 22.19 -6.48 -6.20
C GLU A 71 20.90 -7.29 -5.98
N LEU A 72 20.47 -7.38 -4.72
CA LEU A 72 19.19 -7.97 -4.32
C LEU A 72 18.14 -6.88 -4.08
N TYR A 73 16.92 -7.13 -4.57
CA TYR A 73 15.79 -6.23 -4.49
C TYR A 73 14.55 -6.95 -3.95
N VAL A 74 13.82 -6.30 -3.05
CA VAL A 74 12.51 -6.73 -2.56
C VAL A 74 11.44 -5.86 -3.20
N LEU A 75 10.34 -6.46 -3.69
CA LEU A 75 9.22 -5.71 -4.24
C LEU A 75 8.50 -4.94 -3.13
N VAL A 76 8.26 -3.65 -3.33
CA VAL A 76 7.46 -2.82 -2.41
C VAL A 76 5.98 -3.08 -2.69
N THR A 77 5.27 -3.58 -1.67
CA THR A 77 3.84 -3.94 -1.76
C THR A 77 2.96 -3.19 -0.76
N ASP A 78 3.52 -2.26 0.02
CA ASP A 78 2.76 -1.46 0.98
C ASP A 78 1.89 -0.41 0.26
N GLN A 79 0.61 -0.37 0.63
CA GLN A 79 -0.39 0.57 0.16
C GLN A 79 0.03 2.05 0.35
N GLY A 80 0.91 2.34 1.32
CA GLY A 80 1.48 3.67 1.53
C GLY A 80 2.18 4.27 0.30
N PHE A 81 2.70 3.43 -0.61
CA PHE A 81 3.41 3.86 -1.82
C PHE A 81 2.53 3.90 -3.08
N ILE A 82 1.20 3.72 -2.99
CA ILE A 82 0.32 3.71 -4.17
C ILE A 82 0.41 4.98 -5.04
N ASN A 83 0.70 6.13 -4.43
CA ASN A 83 0.82 7.41 -5.12
C ASN A 83 2.27 7.72 -5.57
N GLU A 84 3.22 6.83 -5.31
CA GLU A 84 4.65 7.00 -5.59
C GLU A 84 5.12 5.98 -6.63
N PRO A 85 4.77 6.13 -7.93
CA PRO A 85 5.10 5.18 -8.98
C PRO A 85 6.62 5.06 -9.24
N SER A 86 7.40 5.99 -8.69
CA SER A 86 8.86 5.95 -8.68
C SER A 86 9.44 4.92 -7.68
N VAL A 87 8.63 4.40 -6.76
CA VAL A 87 8.99 3.39 -5.74
C VAL A 87 8.37 2.05 -6.13
N VAL A 88 9.20 1.11 -6.58
CA VAL A 88 8.77 -0.24 -6.98
C VAL A 88 9.56 -1.31 -6.24
N TRP A 89 10.86 -1.10 -6.06
CA TRP A 89 11.75 -2.04 -5.39
C TRP A 89 12.52 -1.36 -4.25
N GLU A 90 12.89 -2.15 -3.26
CA GLU A 90 13.71 -1.80 -2.11
C GLU A 90 15.01 -2.62 -2.14
N THR A 91 16.18 -2.00 -1.93
CA THR A 91 17.45 -2.74 -1.91
C THR A 91 17.62 -3.56 -0.62
N LEU A 92 17.96 -4.84 -0.77
CA LEU A 92 18.25 -5.75 0.34
C LEU A 92 19.76 -5.96 0.44
N ASN A 93 20.48 -4.95 0.97
CA ASN A 93 21.95 -4.98 1.09
C ASN A 93 22.44 -5.14 2.55
N SER A 94 21.57 -4.98 3.54
CA SER A 94 21.92 -4.92 4.97
C SER A 94 20.89 -5.64 5.84
N VAL A 95 21.33 -6.20 6.96
CA VAL A 95 20.45 -6.85 7.93
C VAL A 95 19.66 -5.85 8.78
N ASP A 96 20.23 -4.67 9.02
CA ASP A 96 19.74 -3.63 9.93
C ASP A 96 18.57 -2.79 9.36
N GLY A 97 18.14 -3.06 8.13
CA GLY A 97 17.04 -2.34 7.48
C GLY A 97 17.43 -1.02 6.82
N SER A 98 18.73 -0.72 6.69
CA SER A 98 19.18 0.39 5.84
C SER A 98 19.02 0.02 4.37
N SER A 99 17.93 0.45 3.75
CA SER A 99 17.58 0.21 2.36
C SER A 99 17.44 1.50 1.56
N THR A 100 17.34 1.38 0.24
CA THR A 100 17.04 2.48 -0.67
C THR A 100 16.00 2.05 -1.69
N PHE A 101 14.99 2.90 -1.91
CA PHE A 101 13.99 2.67 -2.95
C PHE A 101 14.52 2.97 -4.35
N VAL A 102 14.09 2.15 -5.31
CA VAL A 102 14.39 2.26 -6.73
C VAL A 102 13.13 2.01 -7.56
N ASN A 103 13.11 2.57 -8.77
CA ASN A 103 11.99 2.41 -9.71
C ASN A 103 12.04 1.05 -10.43
N ALA A 104 11.05 0.79 -11.30
CA ALA A 104 10.98 -0.44 -12.11
C ALA A 104 12.23 -0.73 -12.97
N SER A 105 13.05 0.29 -13.26
CA SER A 105 14.30 0.19 -14.03
C SER A 105 15.55 0.15 -13.13
N PHE A 106 15.39 -0.19 -11.85
CA PHE A 106 16.46 -0.28 -10.83
C PHE A 106 17.30 1.01 -10.68
N SER A 107 16.68 2.15 -10.99
CA SER A 107 17.29 3.47 -10.81
C SER A 107 16.76 4.10 -9.52
N LYS A 108 17.65 4.71 -8.72
CA LYS A 108 17.29 5.38 -7.45
C LYS A 108 16.11 6.33 -7.65
N SER A 109 15.06 6.15 -6.85
CA SER A 109 13.90 7.04 -6.87
C SER A 109 14.35 8.46 -6.51
N LYS A 110 14.04 9.43 -7.36
CA LYS A 110 14.21 10.85 -7.05
C LYS A 110 12.85 11.41 -6.65
N PRO A 111 12.69 12.08 -5.50
CA PRO A 111 11.53 12.92 -5.27
C PRO A 111 11.65 14.12 -6.23
N THR A 112 10.89 14.15 -7.32
CA THR A 112 11.04 15.20 -8.35
C THR A 112 9.73 15.52 -9.04
N ASN A 113 9.15 16.66 -8.64
CA ASN A 113 8.19 17.49 -9.37
C ASN A 113 6.96 16.79 -9.96
N ALA A 114 5.80 17.06 -9.34
CA ALA A 114 4.47 16.47 -9.55
C ALA A 114 3.86 16.44 -10.98
N ASN A 115 4.59 16.87 -12.01
CA ASN A 115 4.09 17.02 -13.37
C ASN A 115 4.25 15.76 -14.24
N GLU A 116 5.25 14.90 -13.98
CA GLU A 116 5.51 13.72 -14.83
C GLU A 116 4.83 12.44 -14.30
N ASP A 117 4.82 12.23 -12.98
CA ASP A 117 4.20 11.04 -12.37
C ASP A 117 2.66 11.07 -12.33
N SER A 118 2.05 12.24 -12.58
CA SER A 118 0.58 12.42 -12.57
C SER A 118 -0.14 11.40 -13.46
N GLU A 119 0.39 11.06 -14.64
CA GLU A 119 -0.25 10.07 -15.52
C GLU A 119 -0.16 8.63 -14.97
N LEU A 120 0.94 8.28 -14.31
CA LEU A 120 1.14 6.96 -13.71
C LEU A 120 0.26 6.80 -12.46
N VAL A 121 0.18 7.82 -11.60
CA VAL A 121 -0.73 7.85 -10.44
C VAL A 121 -2.19 7.79 -10.89
N LEU A 122 -2.59 8.52 -11.94
CA LEU A 122 -3.94 8.43 -12.50
C LEU A 122 -4.24 7.02 -13.05
N LYS A 123 -3.28 6.36 -13.71
CA LYS A 123 -3.42 4.97 -14.19
C LYS A 123 -3.54 3.96 -13.04
N ALA A 124 -2.72 4.10 -11.99
CA ALA A 124 -2.79 3.24 -10.80
C ALA A 124 -4.13 3.39 -10.06
N ASN A 125 -4.56 4.64 -9.81
CA ASN A 125 -5.85 4.93 -9.18
C ASN A 125 -7.03 4.43 -10.02
N ASN A 126 -6.99 4.62 -11.34
CA ASN A 126 -8.01 4.04 -12.23
C ASN A 126 -8.03 2.51 -12.15
N CYS A 127 -6.87 1.83 -12.10
CA CYS A 127 -6.81 0.37 -11.97
C CYS A 127 -7.50 -0.12 -10.68
N VAL A 128 -7.24 0.53 -9.54
CA VAL A 128 -7.91 0.20 -8.26
C VAL A 128 -9.42 0.44 -8.33
N ILE A 129 -9.86 1.56 -8.93
CA ILE A 129 -11.28 1.86 -9.13
C ILE A 129 -11.95 0.80 -10.03
N TRP A 130 -11.31 0.40 -11.14
CA TRP A 130 -11.81 -0.64 -12.04
C TRP A 130 -11.92 -2.00 -11.34
N ASN A 131 -10.91 -2.40 -10.55
CA ASN A 131 -10.95 -3.64 -9.78
C ASN A 131 -12.11 -3.64 -8.76
N HIS A 132 -12.34 -2.51 -8.07
CA HIS A 132 -13.46 -2.36 -7.14
C HIS A 132 -14.82 -2.44 -7.84
N LEU A 133 -14.98 -1.72 -8.96
CA LEU A 133 -16.22 -1.75 -9.76
C LEU A 133 -16.53 -3.15 -10.31
N LEU A 134 -15.51 -3.90 -10.75
CA LEU A 134 -15.67 -5.27 -11.20
C LEU A 134 -16.14 -6.20 -10.07
N ALA A 135 -15.56 -6.08 -8.87
CA ALA A 135 -15.99 -6.85 -7.71
C ALA A 135 -17.47 -6.58 -7.34
N LEU A 136 -17.90 -5.31 -7.37
CA LEU A 136 -19.30 -4.93 -7.16
C LEU A 136 -20.24 -5.50 -8.24
N ALA A 137 -19.84 -5.45 -9.51
CA ALA A 137 -20.63 -5.98 -10.62
C ALA A 137 -20.83 -7.50 -10.51
N LEU A 138 -19.76 -8.25 -10.17
CA LEU A 138 -19.83 -9.70 -9.93
C LEU A 138 -20.74 -10.04 -8.74
N GLN A 139 -20.63 -9.30 -7.63
CA GLN A 139 -21.50 -9.46 -6.47
C GLN A 139 -22.98 -9.22 -6.83
N GLN A 140 -23.27 -8.21 -7.64
CA GLN A 140 -24.63 -7.90 -8.07
C GLN A 140 -25.19 -8.98 -9.02
N GLU A 141 -24.38 -9.55 -9.91
CA GLU A 141 -24.79 -10.66 -10.77
C GLU A 141 -25.13 -11.91 -9.95
N GLU A 142 -24.35 -12.23 -8.91
CA GLU A 142 -24.63 -13.35 -8.02
C GLU A 142 -25.90 -13.13 -7.20
N ASN A 143 -26.10 -11.94 -6.63
CA ASN A 143 -27.34 -11.59 -5.91
C ASN A 143 -28.56 -11.74 -6.84
N ASN A 144 -28.49 -11.26 -8.08
CA ASN A 144 -29.56 -11.41 -9.07
C ASN A 144 -29.85 -12.88 -9.40
N LYS A 145 -28.82 -13.75 -9.48
CA LYS A 145 -28.99 -15.19 -9.68
C LYS A 145 -29.67 -15.86 -8.48
N GLN A 146 -29.30 -15.46 -7.26
CA GLN A 146 -29.94 -15.96 -6.03
C GLN A 146 -31.41 -15.54 -5.95
N GLU A 147 -31.74 -14.28 -6.24
CA GLU A 147 -33.12 -13.80 -6.30
C GLU A 147 -33.96 -14.55 -7.35
N GLN A 148 -33.41 -14.81 -8.55
CA GLN A 148 -34.11 -15.62 -9.56
C GLN A 148 -34.33 -17.05 -9.09
N ASN A 149 -33.33 -17.68 -8.45
CA ASN A 149 -33.43 -19.06 -7.96
C ASN A 149 -34.46 -19.20 -6.81
N ILE A 150 -34.48 -18.24 -5.87
CA ILE A 150 -35.47 -18.16 -4.77
C ILE A 150 -36.89 -17.99 -5.33
N ASN A 151 -37.06 -17.11 -6.33
CA ASN A 151 -38.36 -16.89 -6.98
C ASN A 151 -38.84 -18.13 -7.77
N THR A 152 -37.93 -18.92 -8.36
CA THR A 152 -38.30 -20.22 -8.97
C THR A 152 -38.61 -21.31 -7.95
N ALA A 153 -38.05 -21.26 -6.74
CA ALA A 153 -38.26 -22.27 -5.70
C ALA A 153 -39.56 -22.08 -4.89
N THR A 154 -40.10 -20.86 -4.82
CA THR A 154 -41.24 -20.52 -3.93
C THR A 154 -42.53 -20.08 -4.63
N GLY A 155 -42.61 -20.16 -5.97
CA GLY A 155 -43.62 -19.44 -6.77
C GLY A 155 -44.52 -20.26 -7.71
N THR A 156 -45.42 -21.10 -7.20
CA THR A 156 -46.60 -21.53 -7.99
C THR A 156 -47.53 -20.35 -8.29
N SER A 157 -47.63 -19.99 -9.57
CA SER A 157 -48.73 -19.26 -10.23
C SER A 157 -49.31 -17.98 -9.57
N LYS A 158 -49.11 -16.81 -10.23
CA LYS A 158 -50.23 -15.96 -10.74
C LYS A 158 -49.80 -14.71 -11.54
N THR A 159 -50.39 -14.61 -12.74
CA THR A 159 -50.88 -13.39 -13.45
C THR A 159 -50.00 -12.13 -13.58
N LYS A 160 -49.67 -11.81 -14.84
CA LYS A 160 -49.31 -10.46 -15.34
C LYS A 160 -50.34 -9.39 -14.95
N LYS A 161 -49.90 -8.18 -14.56
CA LYS A 161 -50.52 -6.91 -15.00
C LYS A 161 -49.68 -5.63 -14.77
N SER A 162 -49.69 -4.78 -15.79
CA SER A 162 -49.62 -3.30 -15.80
C SER A 162 -48.42 -2.51 -15.24
N SER A 163 -47.98 -1.55 -16.08
CA SER A 163 -47.43 -0.21 -15.77
C SER A 163 -46.07 -0.10 -15.05
N SER A 164 -45.21 0.89 -15.32
CA SER A 164 -45.36 2.12 -16.12
C SER A 164 -44.05 2.51 -16.82
N SER A 165 -44.17 3.17 -17.98
CA SER A 165 -43.08 3.93 -18.59
C SER A 165 -42.96 5.30 -17.91
N LEU A 166 -41.79 5.67 -17.40
CA LEU A 166 -41.48 7.05 -17.01
C LEU A 166 -40.14 7.48 -17.62
N SER A 167 -40.16 8.64 -18.27
CA SER A 167 -39.10 9.13 -19.14
C SER A 167 -38.06 9.97 -18.40
N LEU A 168 -36.84 9.92 -18.93
CA LEU A 168 -35.77 10.88 -18.67
C LEU A 168 -36.30 12.32 -18.79
N HIS A 169 -36.11 13.13 -17.75
CA HIS A 169 -36.29 14.58 -17.79
C HIS A 169 -34.94 15.26 -17.67
N SER A 170 -34.37 15.62 -18.82
CA SER A 170 -33.36 16.67 -18.90
C SER A 170 -34.05 18.03 -18.82
N LYS A 171 -33.56 18.93 -17.94
CA LYS A 171 -33.91 20.35 -17.98
C LYS A 171 -32.68 21.20 -18.26
N SER A 172 -32.60 21.66 -19.50
CA SER A 172 -31.78 22.78 -19.95
C SER A 172 -32.60 24.09 -19.91
N GLY A 173 -31.90 25.23 -19.85
CA GLY A 173 -32.48 26.57 -19.89
C GLY A 173 -31.93 27.45 -18.75
N SER A 174 -30.88 28.25 -18.97
CA SER A 174 -30.76 29.48 -19.78
C SER A 174 -31.12 30.75 -19.00
N THR A 175 -30.17 31.69 -19.02
CA THR A 175 -30.10 33.01 -18.37
C THR A 175 -31.27 33.95 -18.73
N PRO A 176 -31.52 35.03 -17.95
CA PRO A 176 -30.91 36.32 -18.32
C PRO A 176 -30.39 37.17 -17.14
N ALA A 177 -29.64 38.22 -17.48
CA ALA A 177 -28.92 39.09 -16.54
C ALA A 177 -29.76 40.23 -15.95
N GLN A 178 -29.31 40.77 -14.81
CA GLN A 178 -29.28 42.22 -14.54
C GLN A 178 -28.45 42.59 -13.30
N THR A 179 -27.59 43.60 -13.46
CA THR A 179 -27.01 44.42 -12.38
C THR A 179 -28.08 45.42 -11.87
N PRO A 180 -27.94 45.97 -10.65
CA PRO A 180 -27.36 47.31 -10.60
C PRO A 180 -26.46 47.59 -9.38
N SER A 181 -25.63 48.62 -9.54
CA SER A 181 -24.80 49.25 -8.50
C SER A 181 -25.55 50.35 -7.74
N SER A 182 -25.25 50.57 -6.45
CA SER A 182 -24.68 51.83 -5.90
C SER A 182 -24.84 51.95 -4.38
N THR A 183 -23.81 52.51 -3.70
CA THR A 183 -23.84 53.30 -2.41
C THR A 183 -24.53 52.69 -1.16
N ALA A 184 -24.12 52.87 0.11
CA ALA A 184 -22.93 53.39 0.83
C ALA A 184 -23.07 52.91 2.32
N SER A 185 -22.29 53.23 3.36
CA SER A 185 -21.08 54.06 3.59
C SER A 185 -20.42 53.69 4.94
N SER A 186 -19.14 54.07 5.11
CA SER A 186 -18.47 54.45 6.38
C SER A 186 -18.46 53.52 7.62
N SER A 187 -17.28 52.98 7.95
CA SER A 187 -16.49 53.34 9.15
C SER A 187 -15.18 52.53 9.17
N LYS A 188 -14.00 53.16 8.99
CA LYS A 188 -13.12 53.71 10.05
C LYS A 188 -12.75 52.72 11.16
N HIS A 189 -11.59 52.06 11.05
CA HIS A 189 -10.49 52.31 12.00
C HIS A 189 -9.12 51.96 11.40
N SER A 190 -8.07 52.60 11.92
CA SER A 190 -6.72 52.59 11.35
C SER A 190 -5.66 52.00 12.29
N THR A 191 -4.57 51.50 11.70
CA THR A 191 -3.18 51.50 12.21
C THR A 191 -2.87 50.94 13.61
N LYS A 192 -1.95 49.95 13.67
CA LYS A 192 -0.52 50.24 13.96
C LYS A 192 0.41 49.05 13.69
N SER A 193 1.71 49.34 13.66
CA SER A 193 2.84 48.47 13.32
C SER A 193 3.90 48.49 14.43
N SER A 194 4.43 47.32 14.77
CA SER A 194 5.70 47.04 15.49
C SER A 194 5.76 45.51 15.68
N LYS A 195 6.65 44.73 15.06
CA LYS A 195 8.11 44.67 15.26
C LYS A 195 8.49 44.52 16.73
N LEU A 196 8.82 43.28 17.14
CA LEU A 196 9.46 42.93 18.39
C LEU A 196 10.51 41.84 18.10
N ASP A 197 11.76 42.18 18.38
CA ASP A 197 12.86 41.23 18.53
C ASP A 197 12.74 40.55 19.91
N GLU A 198 13.11 39.28 20.04
CA GLU A 198 13.96 38.82 21.16
C GLU A 198 14.66 37.49 20.82
N VAL A 199 15.89 37.32 21.32
CA VAL A 199 16.80 36.21 21.02
C VAL A 199 17.41 35.68 22.33
N ARG A 200 17.70 34.38 22.38
CA ARG A 200 18.47 33.64 23.42
C ARG A 200 17.85 33.53 24.81
N HIS A 201 17.49 32.30 25.16
CA HIS A 201 18.24 31.40 26.07
C HIS A 201 17.47 30.04 26.11
N GLN A 202 17.94 28.89 26.60
CA GLN A 202 18.97 28.57 27.59
C GLN A 202 19.53 27.15 27.32
N ILE A 203 20.79 26.90 27.75
CA ILE A 203 21.47 25.62 28.09
C ILE A 203 20.92 24.33 27.46
#